data_AF-A0A537TDL4-F1
#
_entry.id   AF-A0A537TDL4-F1
#
_cell.length_a   1.000
_cell.length_b   1.000
_cell.length_c   1.000
_cell.angle_alpha   90.00
_cell.angle_beta   90.00
_cell.angle_gamma   90.00
#
_symmetry.space_group_name_H-M   'P 1'
#
loop_
_entity.id
_entity.type
_entity.pdbx_description
1 polymer ?
#
loop_
_entity_poly.entity_id
_entity_poly.type
_entity_poly.pdbx_seq_one_letter_code
_entity_poly.pdbx_strand_id
1 'polypeptide(L)'
;MDFIEEFDSPWSVTMATIWPNLIIQREMNTLGVRQIVPTGPHEFIMKWTMFGFEGDDDEMTRHRLRQGNLMGPAGFLGLEDNEAIKFVQDGMRHVPGRQHLVKLDPAVAAGTSDSLISEASIRAMYRHWRAEMGL
;
A
#
# COMPACT_ATOMS: atom_id res chain seq x y z
N MET A 1 13.63 -14.57 -9.95
CA MET A 1 12.71 -14.96 -8.87
C MET A 1 11.41 -15.27 -9.55
N ASP A 2 11.02 -16.53 -9.54
CA ASP A 2 9.85 -16.96 -10.31
C ASP A 2 8.58 -16.74 -9.47
N PHE A 3 7.47 -16.42 -10.13
CA PHE A 3 6.17 -16.35 -9.49
C PHE A 3 5.58 -17.75 -9.42
N ILE A 4 5.12 -18.15 -8.24
CA ILE A 4 4.35 -19.39 -8.05
C ILE A 4 2.88 -19.01 -7.90
N GLU A 5 2.00 -19.64 -8.67
CA GLU A 5 0.56 -19.38 -8.58
C GLU A 5 -0.04 -20.10 -7.36
N GLU A 6 -0.50 -19.33 -6.37
CA GLU A 6 -1.02 -19.85 -5.10
C GLU A 6 -2.53 -19.63 -4.91
N PHE A 7 -3.11 -18.71 -5.67
CA PHE A 7 -4.49 -18.24 -5.47
C PHE A 7 -5.25 -18.28 -6.79
N ASP A 8 -6.55 -18.59 -6.72
CA ASP A 8 -7.48 -18.43 -7.84
C ASP A 8 -7.75 -16.94 -8.09
N SER A 9 -6.77 -16.28 -8.71
CA SER A 9 -6.78 -14.85 -8.96
C SER A 9 -5.98 -14.55 -10.22
N PRO A 10 -6.53 -13.79 -11.17
CA PRO A 10 -5.79 -13.40 -12.38
C PRO A 10 -4.69 -12.37 -12.09
N TRP A 11 -4.59 -11.87 -10.85
CA TRP A 11 -3.65 -10.84 -10.44
C TRP A 11 -2.53 -11.44 -9.60
N SER A 12 -1.29 -11.08 -9.88
CA SER A 12 -0.13 -11.44 -9.04
C SER A 12 0.02 -10.54 -7.80
N VAL A 13 -0.77 -9.46 -7.71
CA VAL A 13 -0.70 -8.47 -6.64
C VAL A 13 -2.10 -8.12 -6.15
N THR A 14 -2.22 -7.86 -4.85
CA THR A 14 -3.40 -7.28 -4.21
C THR A 14 -2.94 -6.47 -3.01
N MET A 15 -3.32 -5.20 -2.98
CA MET A 15 -3.05 -4.28 -1.88
C MET A 15 -4.40 -3.79 -1.36
N ALA A 16 -4.64 -3.95 -0.07
CA ALA A 16 -5.84 -3.45 0.58
C ALA A 16 -5.46 -2.51 1.73
N THR A 17 -5.94 -1.28 1.69
CA THR A 17 -5.81 -0.34 2.79
C THR A 17 -7.06 -0.42 3.66
N ILE A 18 -6.88 -0.79 4.92
CA ILE A 18 -7.90 -0.75 5.94
C ILE A 18 -7.69 0.52 6.74
N TRP A 19 -8.66 1.43 6.64
CA TRP A 19 -8.67 2.68 7.39
C TRP A 19 -8.53 2.42 8.91
N PRO A 20 -7.72 3.20 9.64
CA PRO A 20 -6.98 4.38 9.18
C PRO A 20 -5.54 4.12 8.72
N ASN A 21 -4.95 2.96 9.04
CA ASN A 21 -3.49 2.86 9.04
C ASN A 21 -2.92 1.46 8.80
N LEU A 22 -3.72 0.53 8.29
CA LEU A 22 -3.28 -0.84 8.00
C LEU A 22 -3.30 -1.09 6.50
N ILE A 23 -2.22 -1.67 5.98
CA ILE A 23 -2.14 -2.18 4.61
C ILE A 23 -1.94 -3.68 4.69
N ILE A 24 -2.76 -4.42 3.96
CA ILE A 24 -2.60 -5.86 3.75
C ILE A 24 -2.05 -6.03 2.34
N GLN A 25 -0.95 -6.75 2.23
CA GLN A 25 -0.29 -7.00 0.96
C GLN A 25 -0.25 -8.48 0.62
N ARG A 26 -0.58 -8.76 -0.63
CA ARG A 26 -0.10 -9.92 -1.38
C ARG A 26 0.60 -9.38 -2.61
N GLU A 27 1.86 -9.71 -2.80
CA GLU A 27 2.59 -9.32 -4.00
C GLU A 27 3.57 -10.42 -4.37
N MET A 28 3.32 -11.04 -5.52
CA MET A 28 3.89 -12.33 -5.89
C MET A 28 3.61 -13.36 -4.78
N ASN A 29 4.64 -14.02 -4.24
CA ASN A 29 4.53 -14.97 -3.14
C ASN A 29 4.83 -14.32 -1.78
N THR A 30 4.95 -12.98 -1.71
CA THR A 30 5.13 -12.28 -0.43
C THR A 30 3.78 -11.94 0.18
N LEU A 31 3.63 -12.26 1.47
CA LEU A 31 2.47 -11.95 2.27
C LEU A 31 2.92 -11.09 3.44
N GLY A 32 2.18 -10.01 3.70
CA GLY A 32 2.55 -9.12 4.77
C GLY A 32 1.47 -8.13 5.13
N VAL A 33 1.70 -7.49 6.27
CA VAL A 33 0.97 -6.29 6.67
C VAL A 33 1.95 -5.15 6.92
N ARG A 34 1.53 -3.94 6.53
CA ARG A 34 2.21 -2.69 6.87
C ARG A 34 1.32 -1.92 7.82
N GLN A 35 1.79 -1.65 9.02
CA GLN A 35 1.11 -0.78 9.97
C GLN A 35 1.79 0.59 10.00
N ILE A 36 1.02 1.64 9.71
CA ILE A 36 1.45 3.02 9.88
C ILE A 36 1.17 3.43 11.33
N VAL A 37 2.22 3.85 12.04
CA VAL A 37 2.13 4.38 13.40
C VAL A 37 2.48 5.87 13.35
N PRO A 38 1.49 6.78 13.37
CA PRO A 38 1.74 8.21 13.34
C PRO A 38 2.55 8.66 14.56
N THR A 39 3.63 9.41 14.37
CA THR A 39 4.40 10.05 15.46
C THR A 39 4.27 11.57 15.45
N GLY A 40 3.65 12.13 14.40
CA GLY A 40 3.27 13.53 14.27
C GLY A 40 2.61 13.80 12.91
N PRO A 41 2.28 15.06 12.59
CA PRO A 41 1.69 15.42 11.30
C PRO A 41 2.68 15.35 10.11
N HIS A 42 3.96 15.10 10.37
CA HIS A 42 5.03 15.15 9.36
C HIS A 42 5.90 13.90 9.34
N GLU A 43 5.56 12.89 10.13
CA GLU A 43 6.34 11.67 10.30
C GLU A 43 5.49 10.52 10.83
N PHE A 44 5.91 9.31 10.50
CA PHE A 44 5.33 8.07 10.99
C PHE A 44 6.38 6.96 10.99
N ILE A 45 6.10 5.91 11.73
CA ILE A 45 6.85 4.65 11.68
C ILE A 45 6.03 3.67 10.84
N MET A 46 6.65 3.04 9.85
CA MET A 46 6.05 1.94 9.11
C MET A 46 6.58 0.59 9.61
N LYS A 47 5.71 -0.22 10.23
CA LYS A 47 6.04 -1.56 10.68
C LYS A 47 5.62 -2.58 9.63
N TRP A 48 6.58 -3.36 9.14
CA TRP A 48 6.33 -4.46 8.22
C TRP A 48 6.33 -5.76 8.99
N THR A 49 5.27 -6.55 8.85
CA THR A 49 5.21 -7.93 9.33
C THR A 49 5.01 -8.83 8.14
N MET A 50 6.06 -9.56 7.76
CA MET A 50 6.00 -10.56 6.70
C MET A 50 5.67 -11.91 7.32
N PHE A 51 4.83 -12.69 6.66
CA PHE A 51 4.41 -14.00 7.16
C PHE A 51 4.24 -15.01 6.02
N GLY A 52 4.14 -16.29 6.38
CA GLY A 52 3.78 -17.40 5.49
C GLY A 52 2.58 -18.16 6.07
N PHE A 53 2.20 -19.25 5.42
CA PHE A 53 1.17 -20.15 5.92
C PHE A 53 1.79 -21.27 6.76
N GLU A 54 1.02 -21.81 7.71
CA GLU A 54 1.43 -22.98 8.50
C GLU A 54 1.73 -24.20 7.62
N GLY A 55 1.06 -24.30 6.46
CA GLY A 55 1.26 -25.37 5.49
C GLY A 55 2.39 -25.14 4.48
N ASP A 56 3.14 -24.03 4.57
CA ASP A 56 4.30 -23.81 3.70
C ASP A 56 5.39 -24.84 4.04
N ASP A 57 5.94 -25.50 3.02
CA ASP A 57 7.16 -26.30 3.18
C ASP A 57 8.40 -25.39 3.29
N ASP A 58 9.56 -26.01 3.57
CA ASP A 58 10.83 -25.29 3.70
C ASP A 58 11.23 -24.56 2.41
N GLU A 59 10.84 -25.10 1.24
CA GLU A 59 11.15 -24.50 -0.05
C GLU A 59 10.35 -23.23 -0.27
N MET A 60 9.04 -23.27 -0.04
CA MET A 60 8.14 -22.13 -0.13
C MET A 60 8.52 -21.06 0.89
N THR A 61 8.79 -21.44 2.14
CA THR A 61 9.25 -20.50 3.18
C THR A 61 10.49 -19.75 2.72
N ARG A 62 11.50 -20.46 2.19
CA ARG A 62 12.72 -19.84 1.66
C ARG A 62 12.44 -18.99 0.42
N HIS A 63 11.53 -19.40 -0.44
CA HIS A 63 11.10 -18.64 -1.61
C HIS A 63 10.47 -17.30 -1.22
N ARG A 64 9.54 -17.30 -0.26
CA ARG A 64 8.93 -16.07 0.28
C ARG A 64 9.97 -15.16 0.92
N LEU A 65 10.88 -15.70 1.72
CA LEU A 65 11.96 -14.91 2.34
C LEU A 65 12.86 -14.25 1.30
N ARG A 66 13.19 -14.95 0.21
CA ARG A 66 13.97 -14.40 -0.90
C ARG A 66 13.21 -13.29 -1.62
N GLN A 67 11.94 -13.53 -1.99
CA GLN A 67 11.10 -12.49 -2.60
C GLN A 67 10.85 -11.31 -1.66
N GLY A 68 10.92 -11.52 -0.34
CA GLY A 68 10.90 -10.47 0.67
C GLY A 68 11.97 -9.38 0.46
N ASN A 69 13.03 -9.62 -0.30
CA ASN A 69 13.99 -8.59 -0.72
C ASN A 69 13.41 -7.52 -1.66
N LEU A 70 12.18 -7.70 -2.16
CA LEU A 70 11.45 -6.64 -2.85
C LEU A 70 10.80 -5.66 -1.86
N MET A 71 10.58 -6.11 -0.62
CA MET A 71 9.75 -5.47 0.39
C MET A 71 10.57 -4.79 1.49
N GLY A 72 9.89 -3.95 2.26
CA GLY A 72 10.48 -3.31 3.42
C GLY A 72 11.40 -2.13 3.08
N PRO A 73 12.07 -1.56 4.09
CA PRO A 73 12.80 -0.29 3.95
C PRO A 73 14.05 -0.37 3.07
N ALA A 74 14.58 -1.56 2.82
CA ALA A 74 15.72 -1.79 1.94
C ALA A 74 15.35 -2.64 0.71
N GLY A 75 14.06 -2.89 0.51
CA GLY A 75 13.57 -3.68 -0.61
C GLY A 75 13.58 -2.88 -1.90
N PHE A 76 13.79 -3.56 -3.03
CA PHE A 76 13.86 -2.91 -4.35
C PHE A 76 12.61 -2.09 -4.69
N LEU A 77 11.42 -2.49 -4.22
CA LEU A 77 10.18 -1.73 -4.41
C LEU A 77 9.92 -0.80 -3.21
N GLY A 78 10.08 -1.32 -1.99
CA GLY A 78 9.75 -0.58 -0.78
C GLY A 78 10.60 0.68 -0.55
N LEU A 79 11.84 0.73 -1.07
CA LEU A 79 12.69 1.91 -0.97
C LEU A 79 12.11 3.11 -1.73
N GLU A 80 11.64 2.91 -2.96
CA GLU A 80 11.16 3.98 -3.83
C GLU A 80 9.86 4.63 -3.29
N ASP A 81 8.94 3.82 -2.74
CA ASP A 81 7.70 4.30 -2.14
C ASP A 81 7.95 5.29 -0.99
N ASN A 82 8.93 4.99 -0.12
CA ASN A 82 9.25 5.82 1.03
C ASN A 82 9.82 7.19 0.59
N GLU A 83 10.66 7.19 -0.43
CA GLU A 83 11.23 8.42 -0.99
C GLU A 83 10.14 9.28 -1.65
N ALA A 84 9.23 8.67 -2.41
CA ALA A 84 8.12 9.37 -3.03
C ALA A 84 7.20 10.03 -1.98
N ILE A 85 6.87 9.32 -0.90
CA ILE A 85 6.08 9.87 0.22
C ILE A 85 6.80 11.06 0.86
N LYS A 86 8.14 10.96 1.04
CA LYS A 86 8.94 12.05 1.59
C LYS A 86 8.89 13.29 0.71
N PHE A 87 9.01 13.13 -0.61
CA PHE A 87 8.90 14.25 -1.56
C PHE A 87 7.53 14.90 -1.56
N VAL A 88 6.45 14.12 -1.45
CA VAL A 88 5.09 14.67 -1.30
C VAL A 88 5.00 15.51 -0.03
N GLN A 89 5.49 14.98 1.10
CA GLN A 89 5.47 15.69 2.38
C GLN A 89 6.28 16.99 2.34
N ASP A 90 7.48 16.96 1.74
CA ASP A 90 8.31 18.15 1.59
C ASP A 90 7.64 19.17 0.68
N GLY A 91 7.05 18.75 -0.45
CA GLY A 91 6.25 19.63 -1.31
C GLY A 91 5.12 20.31 -0.54
N MET A 92 4.31 19.55 0.20
CA MET A 92 3.19 20.07 0.99
C MET A 92 3.62 21.11 2.02
N ARG A 93 4.79 20.96 2.64
CA ARG A 93 5.33 21.92 3.60
C ARG A 93 5.79 23.23 2.96
N HIS A 94 6.25 23.20 1.71
CA HIS A 94 6.73 24.39 1.01
C HIS A 94 5.61 25.20 0.34
N VAL A 95 4.42 24.62 0.14
CA VAL A 95 3.26 25.30 -0.48
C VAL A 95 1.98 25.21 0.37
N PRO A 96 1.96 25.81 1.58
CA PRO A 96 0.79 25.73 2.46
C PRO A 96 -0.45 26.40 1.84
N GLY A 97 -1.63 25.85 2.13
CA GLY A 97 -2.91 26.39 1.68
C GLY A 97 -3.24 26.18 0.19
N ARG A 98 -2.46 25.35 -0.52
CA ARG A 98 -2.77 24.92 -1.89
C ARG A 98 -3.70 23.71 -1.91
N GLN A 99 -4.14 23.34 -3.11
CA GLN A 99 -5.06 22.23 -3.34
C GLN A 99 -4.35 21.11 -4.09
N HIS A 100 -4.64 19.86 -3.68
CA HIS A 100 -4.23 18.66 -4.41
C HIS A 100 -5.37 18.17 -5.31
N LEU A 101 -5.02 17.60 -6.45
CA LEU A 101 -5.97 17.14 -7.46
C LEU A 101 -6.04 15.61 -7.45
N VAL A 102 -7.24 15.07 -7.20
CA VAL A 102 -7.53 13.64 -7.30
C VAL A 102 -8.77 13.50 -8.19
N LYS A 103 -8.57 13.26 -9.49
CA LYS A 103 -9.61 13.34 -10.54
C LYS A 103 -9.52 12.25 -11.62
N LEU A 104 -8.65 11.26 -11.48
CA LEU A 104 -8.54 10.14 -12.40
C LEU A 104 -9.78 9.24 -12.29
N ASP A 105 -10.37 8.91 -13.45
CA ASP A 105 -11.60 8.12 -13.55
C ASP A 105 -12.73 8.67 -12.65
N PRO A 106 -13.19 9.92 -12.89
CA PRO A 106 -14.11 10.61 -11.99
C PRO A 106 -15.56 10.11 -12.11
N ALA A 107 -15.90 9.41 -13.20
CA ALA A 107 -17.22 8.86 -13.44
C ALA A 107 -17.51 7.65 -12.54
N VAL A 108 -16.47 6.93 -12.11
CA VAL A 108 -16.60 5.77 -11.23
C VAL A 108 -16.49 6.22 -9.77
N ALA A 109 -17.61 6.14 -9.05
CA ALA A 109 -17.68 6.60 -7.67
C ALA A 109 -17.05 5.63 -6.66
N ALA A 110 -17.10 4.32 -6.92
CA ALA A 110 -16.78 3.25 -5.96
C ALA A 110 -15.70 2.26 -6.45
N GLY A 111 -14.75 2.74 -7.27
CA GLY A 111 -13.70 1.90 -7.85
C GLY A 111 -14.22 0.85 -8.85
N THR A 112 -13.31 0.08 -9.43
CA THR A 112 -13.60 -1.01 -10.36
C THR A 112 -12.58 -2.15 -10.18
N SER A 113 -12.96 -3.38 -10.51
CA SER A 113 -12.07 -4.53 -10.65
C SER A 113 -11.52 -4.72 -12.07
N ASP A 114 -12.03 -3.94 -13.03
CA ASP A 114 -11.76 -4.12 -14.47
C ASP A 114 -10.56 -3.30 -14.93
N SER A 115 -10.12 -2.32 -14.12
CA SER A 115 -8.98 -1.46 -14.40
C SER A 115 -8.25 -1.10 -13.11
N LEU A 116 -6.93 -1.03 -13.18
CA LEU A 116 -6.06 -0.55 -12.11
C LEU A 116 -5.88 0.98 -12.13
N ILE A 117 -6.36 1.65 -13.18
CA ILE A 117 -6.13 3.08 -13.43
C ILE A 117 -7.34 3.88 -12.91
N SER A 118 -7.41 4.09 -11.60
CA SER A 118 -8.47 4.87 -10.95
C SER A 118 -7.98 5.48 -9.63
N GLU A 119 -8.50 6.65 -9.26
CA GLU A 119 -8.26 7.28 -7.95
C GLU A 119 -9.48 7.19 -7.01
N ALA A 120 -10.45 6.32 -7.31
CA ALA A 120 -11.68 6.20 -6.53
C ALA A 120 -11.45 5.86 -5.06
N SER A 121 -10.47 5.00 -4.75
CA SER A 121 -10.09 4.63 -3.38
C SER A 121 -9.54 5.81 -2.58
N ILE A 122 -8.69 6.65 -3.19
CA ILE A 122 -8.17 7.88 -2.58
C ILE A 122 -9.30 8.86 -2.30
N ARG A 123 -10.22 9.05 -3.26
CA ARG A 123 -11.40 9.91 -3.06
C ARG A 123 -12.31 9.38 -1.95
N ALA A 124 -12.52 8.07 -1.87
CA ALA A 124 -13.31 7.44 -0.82
C ALA A 124 -12.68 7.62 0.56
N MET A 125 -11.36 7.41 0.67
CA MET A 125 -10.59 7.66 1.89
C MET A 125 -10.78 9.10 2.38
N TYR A 126 -10.55 10.10 1.53
CA TYR A 126 -10.71 11.50 1.93
C TYR A 126 -12.17 11.87 2.27
N ARG A 127 -13.15 11.26 1.59
CA ARG A 127 -14.57 11.45 1.94
C ARG A 127 -14.86 10.94 3.36
N HIS A 128 -14.38 9.74 3.68
CA HIS A 128 -14.55 9.16 5.00
C HIS A 128 -13.78 9.96 6.06
N TRP A 129 -12.52 10.31 5.81
CA TRP A 129 -11.73 11.16 6.70
C TRP A 129 -12.41 12.48 7.01
N ARG A 130 -12.99 13.17 6.01
CA ARG A 130 -13.75 14.41 6.24
C ARG A 130 -14.94 14.21 7.17
N ALA A 131 -15.68 13.11 6.99
CA ALA A 131 -16.80 12.77 7.86
C ALA A 131 -16.34 12.54 9.31
N GLU A 132 -15.27 11.77 9.52
CA GLU A 132 -14.69 11.52 10.86
C GLU A 132 -14.14 12.79 11.52
N MET A 133 -13.67 13.76 10.72
CA MET A 133 -13.16 15.04 11.21
C MET A 133 -14.24 16.14 11.31
N GLY A 134 -15.49 15.88 10.89
CA GLY A 134 -16.58 16.87 10.89
C GLY A 134 -16.42 18.01 9.86
N LEU A 135 -15.87 17.72 8.67
CA LEU A 135 -15.55 18.68 7.59
C LEU A 135 -16.36 18.49 6.29
#